data_AF-A0A497S4V2-F1
#
_entry.id   AF-A0A497S4V2-F1
#
_cell.length_a   1.000
_cell.length_b   1.000
_cell.length_c   1.000
_cell.angle_alpha   90.00
_cell.angle_beta   90.00
_cell.angle_gamma   90.00
#
_symmetry.space_group_name_H-M   'P 1'
#
loop_
_entity.id
_entity.type
_entity.pdbx_description
1 polymer ?
#
loop_
_entity_poly.entity_id
_entity_poly.type
_entity_poly.pdbx_seq_one_letter_code
_entity_poly.pdbx_strand_id
1 'polypeptide(L)'
;MTIKGITPKQLSKKLVEKHRRFLSTYSKEFDLLHKLFVLREKRDQLKHWIEDAKNEGDKKRYGTYMKQKKATEKDILKLTEKLKEVTSSENYDSRERYNFLKKCIDSHRDAINYWSNVSKSTTPP
;
A
#
# COMPACT_ATOMS: atom_id res chain seq x y z
N MET A 1 22.75 -24.50 22.39
CA MET A 1 23.74 -23.85 21.50
C MET A 1 23.53 -22.34 21.55
N THR A 2 24.38 -21.62 22.29
CA THR A 2 24.40 -20.16 22.33
C THR A 2 25.19 -19.64 21.13
N ILE A 3 24.54 -18.86 20.26
CA ILE A 3 25.27 -18.03 19.29
C ILE A 3 26.13 -17.07 20.14
N LYS A 4 27.44 -17.32 20.23
CA LYS A 4 28.36 -16.55 21.08
C LYS A 4 28.20 -15.05 20.79
N GLY A 5 27.84 -14.27 21.81
CA GLY A 5 27.94 -12.81 21.80
C GLY A 5 26.66 -11.99 21.57
N ILE A 6 25.48 -12.60 21.40
CA ILE A 6 24.22 -11.84 21.24
C ILE A 6 23.27 -12.12 22.41
N THR A 7 22.97 -11.09 23.20
CA THR A 7 21.95 -11.17 24.26
C THR A 7 20.54 -11.26 23.68
N PRO A 8 19.56 -11.84 24.40
CA PRO A 8 18.16 -11.86 23.97
C PRO A 8 17.61 -10.47 23.59
N LYS A 9 17.99 -9.43 24.34
CA LYS A 9 17.62 -8.03 24.08
C LYS A 9 18.25 -7.47 22.81
N GLN A 10 19.50 -7.84 22.50
CA GLN A 10 20.13 -7.45 21.24
C GLN A 10 19.51 -8.20 20.05
N LEU A 11 19.15 -9.48 20.23
CA LEU A 11 18.46 -10.26 19.20
C LEU A 11 17.07 -9.67 18.90
N SER A 12 16.28 -9.35 19.92
CA SER A 12 14.94 -8.77 19.74
C SER A 12 15.01 -7.42 19.02
N LYS A 13 16.00 -6.56 19.34
CA LYS A 13 16.23 -5.31 18.62
C LYS A 13 16.53 -5.53 17.14
N LYS A 14 17.44 -6.46 16.81
CA LYS A 14 17.77 -6.82 15.41
C LYS A 14 16.56 -7.36 14.66
N LEU A 15 15.69 -8.15 15.31
CA LEU A 15 14.45 -8.64 14.72
C LEU A 15 13.45 -7.51 14.43
N VAL A 16 13.27 -6.58 15.37
CA VAL A 16 12.43 -5.39 15.17
C VAL A 16 12.94 -4.55 14.00
N GLU A 17 14.24 -4.29 13.92
CA GLU A 17 14.85 -3.56 12.80
C GLU A 17 14.61 -4.26 11.46
N LYS A 18 14.76 -5.59 11.41
CA LYS A 18 14.49 -6.39 10.21
C LYS A 18 13.03 -6.28 9.78
N HIS A 19 12.08 -6.42 10.71
CA HIS A 19 10.65 -6.28 10.40
C HIS A 19 10.29 -4.86 9.94
N ARG A 20 10.89 -3.81 10.53
CA ARG A 20 10.69 -2.43 10.06
C ARG A 20 11.17 -2.21 8.63
N ARG A 21 12.30 -2.83 8.24
CA ARG A 21 12.78 -2.77 6.85
C ARG A 21 11.79 -3.43 5.89
N PHE A 22 11.27 -4.61 6.23
CA PHE A 22 10.23 -5.26 5.41
C PHE A 22 8.96 -4.43 5.31
N LEU A 23 8.50 -3.84 6.41
CA LEU A 23 7.34 -2.94 6.41
C LEU A 23 7.53 -1.75 5.47
N SER A 24 8.71 -1.12 5.48
CA SER A 24 8.99 0.01 4.58
C SER A 24 8.80 -0.37 3.11
N THR A 25 9.33 -1.53 2.71
CA THR A 25 9.20 -2.05 1.34
C THR A 25 7.74 -2.37 0.99
N TYR A 26 7.05 -3.14 1.83
CA TYR A 26 5.68 -3.56 1.55
C TYR A 26 4.67 -2.40 1.60
N SER A 27 4.86 -1.44 2.51
CA SER A 27 3.94 -0.30 2.64
C SER A 27 3.98 0.59 1.40
N LYS A 28 5.16 0.80 0.80
CA LYS A 28 5.29 1.61 -0.42
C LYS A 28 4.48 1.03 -1.57
N GLU A 29 4.60 -0.27 -1.82
CA GLU A 29 3.83 -0.96 -2.87
C GLU A 29 2.33 -0.98 -2.55
N PHE A 30 1.98 -1.28 -1.29
CA PHE A 30 0.61 -1.32 -0.82
C PHE A 30 -0.11 0.03 -1.00
N ASP A 31 0.54 1.13 -0.61
CA ASP A 31 -0.03 2.48 -0.71
C ASP A 31 -0.27 2.89 -2.17
N LEU A 32 0.62 2.49 -3.08
CA LEU A 32 0.46 2.74 -4.51
C LEU A 32 -0.73 1.97 -5.07
N LEU A 33 -0.84 0.67 -4.74
CA LEU A 33 -1.99 -0.16 -5.13
C LEU A 33 -3.30 0.39 -4.57
N HIS A 34 -3.31 0.80 -3.30
CA HIS A 34 -4.48 1.39 -2.66
C HIS A 34 -4.97 2.64 -3.40
N LYS A 35 -4.06 3.59 -3.66
CA LYS A 35 -4.36 4.82 -4.41
C LYS A 35 -4.86 4.51 -5.83
N LEU A 36 -4.28 3.51 -6.48
CA LEU A 36 -4.68 3.08 -7.82
C LEU A 36 -6.13 2.57 -7.83
N PHE A 37 -6.53 1.77 -6.84
CA PHE A 37 -7.92 1.29 -6.73
C PHE A 37 -8.91 2.44 -6.54
N VAL A 38 -8.61 3.37 -5.63
CA VAL A 38 -9.46 4.56 -5.40
C VAL A 38 -9.62 5.39 -6.66
N LEU A 39 -8.54 5.60 -7.42
CA LEU A 39 -8.62 6.38 -8.67
C LEU A 39 -9.36 5.64 -9.78
N ARG A 40 -9.25 4.31 -9.86
CA ARG A 40 -10.01 3.49 -10.82
C ARG A 40 -11.50 3.55 -10.52
N GLU A 41 -11.88 3.44 -9.25
CA GLU A 41 -13.26 3.62 -8.81
C GLU A 41 -13.79 5.03 -9.14
N LYS A 42 -13.02 6.07 -8.81
CA LYS A 42 -13.35 7.45 -9.19
C LYS A 42 -13.53 7.62 -10.70
N ARG A 43 -12.66 7.02 -11.52
CA ARG A 43 -12.77 7.04 -12.99
C ARG A 43 -14.09 6.41 -13.44
N ASP A 44 -14.49 5.31 -12.84
CA ASP A 44 -15.70 4.59 -13.22
C ASP A 44 -16.97 5.35 -12.77
N GLN A 45 -16.95 5.98 -11.60
CA GLN A 45 -17.99 6.94 -11.18
C GLN A 45 -18.09 8.13 -12.14
N LEU A 46 -16.95 8.72 -12.53
CA LEU A 46 -16.92 9.83 -13.49
C LEU A 46 -17.50 9.44 -14.84
N LYS A 47 -17.24 8.21 -15.34
CA LYS A 47 -17.85 7.73 -16.59
C LYS A 47 -19.38 7.69 -16.47
N HIS A 48 -19.89 7.20 -15.35
CA HIS A 48 -21.33 7.17 -15.11
C HIS A 48 -21.93 8.59 -15.10
N TRP A 49 -21.35 9.52 -14.33
CA TRP A 49 -21.84 10.89 -14.26
C TRP A 49 -21.68 11.68 -15.58
N ILE A 50 -20.70 11.33 -16.42
CA ILE A 50 -20.58 11.88 -17.77
C ILE A 50 -21.79 11.48 -18.62
N GLU A 51 -22.19 10.20 -18.53
CA GLU A 51 -23.34 9.69 -19.27
C GLU A 51 -24.65 10.33 -18.77
N ASP A 52 -24.84 10.43 -17.46
CA ASP A 52 -26.01 11.09 -16.86
C ASP A 52 -26.08 12.56 -17.30
N ALA A 53 -24.98 13.31 -17.18
CA ALA A 53 -24.94 14.72 -17.59
C ALA A 53 -25.20 14.91 -19.10
N LYS A 54 -24.77 13.94 -19.92
CA LYS A 54 -25.04 13.94 -21.36
C LYS A 54 -26.53 13.71 -21.64
N ASN A 55 -27.16 12.75 -20.95
CA ASN A 55 -28.58 12.44 -21.09
C ASN A 55 -29.49 13.58 -20.59
N GLU A 56 -29.06 14.30 -19.55
CA GLU A 56 -29.75 15.49 -19.03
C GLU A 56 -29.52 16.76 -19.86
N GLY A 57 -28.61 16.73 -20.85
CA GLY A 57 -28.22 17.90 -21.63
C GLY A 57 -27.42 18.95 -20.83
N ASP A 58 -26.91 18.61 -19.64
CA ASP A 58 -26.11 19.52 -18.79
C ASP A 58 -24.66 19.61 -19.28
N LYS A 59 -24.44 20.52 -20.23
CA LYS A 59 -23.12 20.78 -20.82
C LYS A 59 -22.06 21.20 -19.79
N LYS A 60 -22.46 21.86 -18.69
CA LYS A 60 -21.53 22.34 -17.66
C LYS A 60 -21.01 21.19 -16.81
N ARG A 61 -21.91 20.33 -16.30
CA ARG A 61 -21.53 19.11 -15.57
C ARG A 61 -20.73 18.17 -16.46
N TYR A 62 -21.19 17.94 -17.69
CA TYR A 62 -20.47 17.13 -18.67
C TYR A 62 -19.02 17.60 -18.87
N GLY A 63 -18.82 18.90 -19.15
CA GLY A 63 -17.48 19.47 -19.33
C GLY A 63 -16.61 19.36 -18.09
N THR A 64 -17.20 19.50 -16.90
CA THR A 64 -16.51 19.37 -15.61
C THR A 64 -16.04 17.94 -15.38
N TYR A 65 -16.92 16.95 -15.52
CA TYR A 65 -16.59 15.54 -15.31
C TYR A 65 -15.58 15.04 -16.34
N MET A 66 -15.66 15.48 -17.59
CA MET A 66 -14.66 15.14 -18.62
C MET A 66 -13.25 15.65 -18.26
N LYS A 67 -13.13 16.88 -17.75
CA LYS A 67 -11.84 17.41 -17.27
C LYS A 67 -11.31 16.60 -16.09
N GLN A 68 -12.16 16.29 -15.11
CA GLN A 68 -11.77 15.48 -13.95
C GLN A 68 -11.37 14.04 -14.34
N LYS A 69 -12.06 13.43 -15.31
CA LYS A 69 -11.72 12.10 -15.84
C LYS A 69 -10.35 12.10 -16.48
N LYS A 70 -10.05 13.07 -17.36
CA LYS A 70 -8.72 13.21 -17.97
C LYS A 70 -7.60 13.38 -16.93
N ALA A 71 -7.83 14.20 -15.91
CA ALA A 71 -6.87 14.35 -14.81
C ALA A 71 -6.66 13.04 -14.04
N THR A 72 -7.76 12.35 -13.70
CA THR A 72 -7.73 11.06 -13.00
C THR A 72 -6.99 9.99 -13.82
N GLU A 73 -7.21 9.93 -15.13
CA GLU A 73 -6.50 9.00 -16.03
C GLU A 73 -5.00 9.29 -16.09
N LYS A 74 -4.60 10.56 -16.11
CA LYS A 74 -3.18 10.96 -16.03
C LYS A 74 -2.54 10.50 -14.71
N ASP A 75 -3.26 10.61 -13.60
CA ASP A 75 -2.74 10.18 -12.29
C ASP A 75 -2.67 8.65 -12.18
N ILE A 76 -3.65 7.93 -12.73
CA ILE A 76 -3.59 6.46 -12.85
C ILE A 76 -2.35 6.03 -13.64
N LEU A 77 -2.08 6.67 -14.79
CA LEU A 77 -0.90 6.35 -15.60
C LEU A 77 0.39 6.56 -14.81
N LYS A 78 0.55 7.72 -14.17
CA LYS A 78 1.73 8.02 -13.33
C LYS A 78 1.93 7.02 -12.21
N LEU A 79 0.85 6.63 -11.52
CA LEU A 79 0.93 5.65 -10.43
C LEU A 79 1.22 4.24 -10.95
N THR A 80 0.71 3.89 -12.13
CA THR A 80 1.01 2.60 -12.77
C THR A 80 2.49 2.48 -13.11
N GLU A 81 3.11 3.54 -13.65
CA GLU A 81 4.56 3.55 -13.90
C GLU A 81 5.37 3.46 -12.60
N LYS A 82 5.03 4.26 -11.58
CA LYS A 82 5.67 4.16 -10.25
C LYS A 82 5.51 2.79 -9.62
N LEU A 83 4.39 2.12 -9.86
CA LEU A 83 4.14 0.78 -9.36
C LEU A 83 5.15 -0.18 -9.99
N LYS A 84 5.34 -0.14 -11.32
CA LYS A 84 6.33 -0.97 -12.04
C LYS A 84 7.75 -0.87 -11.46
N GLU A 85 8.15 0.30 -10.97
CA GLU A 85 9.46 0.51 -10.34
C GLU A 85 9.62 -0.21 -8.98
N VAL A 86 8.52 -0.47 -8.27
CA VAL A 86 8.55 -1.05 -6.92
C VAL A 86 8.08 -2.49 -6.86
N THR A 87 7.32 -2.95 -7.85
CA THR A 87 6.97 -4.37 -7.98
C THR A 87 8.08 -5.11 -8.71
N SER A 88 8.46 -6.26 -8.17
CA SER A 88 9.40 -7.20 -8.79
C SER A 88 8.72 -8.17 -9.78
N SER A 89 7.41 -8.07 -9.97
CA SER A 89 6.62 -8.97 -10.81
C SER A 89 5.91 -8.19 -11.92
N GLU A 90 6.09 -8.64 -13.15
CA GLU A 90 5.47 -8.02 -14.33
C GLU A 90 4.03 -8.49 -14.58
N ASN A 91 3.60 -9.61 -13.95
CA ASN A 91 2.34 -10.30 -14.23
C ASN A 91 1.62 -10.80 -12.97
N TYR A 92 1.39 -9.95 -11.99
CA TYR A 92 0.60 -10.32 -10.81
C TYR A 92 -0.80 -9.70 -10.84
N ASP A 93 -1.78 -10.41 -10.30
CA ASP A 93 -3.10 -9.86 -10.03
C ASP A 93 -2.99 -8.78 -8.95
N SER A 94 -3.31 -7.53 -9.33
CA SER A 94 -3.18 -6.37 -8.43
C SER A 94 -3.97 -6.49 -7.13
N ARG A 95 -5.09 -7.23 -7.13
CA ARG A 95 -5.96 -7.42 -5.97
C ARG A 95 -5.43 -8.51 -5.06
N GLU A 96 -4.96 -9.62 -5.63
CA GLU A 96 -4.29 -10.66 -4.85
C GLU A 96 -3.04 -10.12 -4.17
N ARG A 97 -2.23 -9.34 -4.90
CA ARG A 97 -1.03 -8.71 -4.34
C ARG A 97 -1.36 -7.71 -3.25
N TYR A 98 -2.39 -6.90 -3.43
CA TYR A 98 -2.87 -6.00 -2.38
C TYR A 98 -3.24 -6.76 -1.10
N ASN A 99 -4.00 -7.85 -1.24
CA ASN A 99 -4.40 -8.68 -0.11
C ASN A 99 -3.21 -9.36 0.57
N PHE A 100 -2.23 -9.84 -0.22
CA PHE A 100 -0.99 -10.39 0.27
C PHE A 100 -0.20 -9.36 1.07
N LEU A 101 0.04 -8.17 0.50
CA LEU A 101 0.78 -7.09 1.15
C LEU A 101 0.10 -6.65 2.44
N LYS A 102 -1.24 -6.53 2.45
CA LYS A 102 -2.00 -6.23 3.66
C LYS A 102 -1.71 -7.23 4.77
N LYS A 103 -1.82 -8.53 4.47
CA LYS A 103 -1.52 -9.62 5.43
C LYS A 103 -0.07 -9.57 5.92
N CYS A 104 0.89 -9.34 5.04
CA CYS A 104 2.31 -9.23 5.40
C CYS A 104 2.59 -8.02 6.29
N ILE A 105 1.98 -6.87 5.99
CA ILE A 105 2.09 -5.66 6.79
C ILE A 105 1.54 -5.91 8.20
N ASP A 106 0.33 -6.47 8.30
CA ASP A 106 -0.29 -6.76 9.60
C ASP A 106 0.57 -7.75 10.41
N SER A 107 1.02 -8.85 9.77
CA SER A 107 1.90 -9.83 10.42
C SER A 107 3.22 -9.24 10.93
N HIS A 108 3.83 -8.32 10.17
CA HIS A 108 5.06 -7.65 10.60
C HIS A 108 4.83 -6.63 11.71
N ARG A 109 3.69 -5.95 11.72
CA ARG A 109 3.30 -5.07 12.84
C ARG A 109 3.14 -5.88 14.11
N ASP A 110 2.47 -7.03 14.05
CA ASP A 110 2.30 -7.94 15.18
C ASP A 110 3.65 -8.46 15.69
N ALA A 111 4.54 -8.87 14.78
CA ALA A 111 5.89 -9.30 15.14
C ALA A 111 6.70 -8.18 15.82
N ILE A 112 6.63 -6.95 15.31
CA ILE A 112 7.28 -5.79 15.95
C ILE A 112 6.73 -5.58 17.35
N ASN A 113 5.41 -5.62 17.53
CA ASN A 113 4.78 -5.44 18.84
C ASN A 113 5.26 -6.52 19.83
N TYR A 114 5.24 -7.79 19.40
CA TYR A 114 5.72 -8.91 20.21
C TYR A 114 7.19 -8.74 20.62
N TRP A 115 8.11 -8.59 19.66
CA TRP A 115 9.54 -8.49 19.95
C TRP A 115 9.91 -7.22 20.71
N SER A 116 9.16 -6.13 20.52
CA SER A 116 9.33 -4.90 21.30
C SER A 116 8.94 -5.11 22.76
N ASN A 117 7.88 -5.88 23.04
CA ASN A 117 7.45 -6.18 24.41
C ASN A 117 8.41 -7.15 25.11
N VAL A 118 8.89 -8.18 24.41
CA VAL A 118 9.94 -9.10 24.94
C VAL A 118 11.22 -8.36 25.31
N SER A 119 11.57 -7.29 24.58
CA SER A 119 12.75 -6.47 24.86
C SER A 119 12.62 -5.58 26.12
N LYS A 120 11.37 -5.32 26.57
CA LYS A 120 11.06 -4.50 27.75
C LYS A 120 10.96 -5.33 29.02
N SER A 121 10.49 -6.58 28.94
CA SER A 121 10.32 -7.47 30.08
C SER A 121 11.61 -8.13 30.59
N THR A 122 12.72 -8.05 29.84
CA THR A 122 14.01 -8.66 30.19
C THR A 122 14.94 -7.73 31.00
N THR A 123 14.37 -6.83 31.82
CA THR A 123 15.14 -6.01 32.76
C THR A 123 15.25 -6.78 34.09
N PRO A 124 16.44 -7.23 34.53
CA PRO A 124 16.57 -7.80 35.87
C PRO A 124 16.37 -6.71 36.94
N PRO A 125 15.83 -7.04 38.12
CA PRO A 125 15.85 -6.15 39.29
C PRO A 125 17.29 -5.83 39.74
#